data_AF-A0A482WNF3-F1
#
_entry.id   AF-A0A482WNF3-F1
#
_cell.length_a   1.000
_cell.length_b   1.000
_cell.length_c   1.000
_cell.angle_alpha   90.00
_cell.angle_beta   90.00
_cell.angle_gamma   90.00
#
_symmetry.space_group_name_H-M   'P 1'
#
loop_
_entity.id
_entity.type
_entity.pdbx_description
1 polymer ?
#
loop_
_entity_poly.entity_id
_entity_poly.type
_entity_poly.pdbx_seq_one_letter_code
_entity_poly.pdbx_strand_id
1 'polypeptide(L)'
;MGVGVRVRAWLASVLVLVVALDLQQVSAEVLTPPYFNLAEGRRITATATCGEGTEGPELFCKLVPNAEKEDTLLIQGLVCDHCDPDRPDKRHPPEFAVDGSATWWQSPPLSRGTNFKKKTSNGSRNVKTRVRALLDIHNL
;
A
#
# COMPACT_ATOMS: atom_id res chain seq x y z
N MET A 1 -2.54 12.45 -78.46
CA MET A 1 -3.16 12.97 -77.21
C MET A 1 -3.03 12.04 -75.98
N GLY A 2 -2.54 10.80 -76.10
CA GLY A 2 -2.53 9.83 -74.97
C GLY A 2 -1.33 9.86 -74.01
N VAL A 3 -0.19 10.46 -74.38
CA VAL A 3 1.04 10.41 -73.55
C VAL A 3 0.96 11.34 -72.33
N GLY A 4 0.45 12.56 -72.49
CA GLY A 4 0.30 13.51 -71.37
C GLY A 4 -0.73 13.09 -70.32
N VAL A 5 -1.75 12.33 -70.71
CA VAL A 5 -2.75 11.76 -69.79
C VAL A 5 -2.13 10.63 -68.95
N ARG A 6 -1.28 9.80 -69.57
CA ARG A 6 -0.56 8.72 -68.87
C ARG A 6 0.44 9.25 -67.85
N VAL A 7 1.18 10.33 -68.16
CA VAL A 7 2.13 10.94 -67.21
C VAL A 7 1.41 11.59 -66.02
N ARG A 8 0.31 12.31 -66.27
CA ARG A 8 -0.49 12.92 -65.19
C ARG A 8 -1.13 11.90 -64.27
N ALA A 9 -1.64 10.79 -64.82
CA ALA A 9 -2.16 9.68 -64.02
C ALA A 9 -1.07 9.04 -63.16
N TRP A 10 0.14 8.85 -63.73
CA TRP A 10 1.28 8.30 -63.00
C TRP A 10 1.71 9.20 -61.83
N LEU A 11 1.82 10.51 -62.06
CA LEU A 11 2.17 11.49 -61.02
C LEU A 11 1.12 11.55 -59.90
N ALA A 12 -0.17 11.49 -60.25
CA ALA A 12 -1.25 11.45 -59.26
C ALA A 12 -1.21 10.16 -58.42
N SER A 13 -0.97 9.00 -59.05
CA SER A 13 -0.80 7.74 -58.32
C SER A 13 0.41 7.75 -57.39
N VAL A 14 1.55 8.32 -57.82
CA VAL A 14 2.74 8.47 -56.96
C VAL A 14 2.45 9.41 -55.79
N LEU A 15 1.78 10.54 -56.02
CA LEU A 15 1.40 11.48 -54.96
C LEU A 15 0.46 10.83 -53.93
N VAL A 16 -0.54 10.07 -54.40
CA VAL A 16 -1.45 9.33 -53.51
C VAL A 16 -0.70 8.26 -52.72
N LEU A 17 0.27 7.57 -53.35
CA LEU A 17 1.09 6.58 -52.66
C LEU A 17 1.94 7.21 -51.55
N VAL A 18 2.58 8.36 -51.83
CA VAL A 18 3.40 9.08 -50.85
C VAL A 18 2.55 9.55 -49.67
N VAL A 19 1.40 10.18 -49.94
CA VAL A 19 0.48 10.62 -48.87
C VAL A 19 -0.07 9.44 -48.06
N ALA A 20 -0.32 8.29 -48.69
CA ALA A 20 -0.76 7.09 -47.98
C ALA A 20 0.34 6.49 -47.09
N LEU A 21 1.62 6.57 -47.50
CA LEU A 21 2.76 6.16 -46.67
C LEU A 21 2.95 7.08 -45.44
N ASP A 22 2.78 8.40 -45.60
CA ASP A 22 2.96 9.37 -44.52
C ASP A 22 1.88 9.27 -43.42
N LEU A 23 0.69 8.74 -43.73
CA LEU A 23 -0.41 8.59 -42.75
C LEU A 23 -0.21 7.41 -41.76
N GLN A 24 0.83 6.58 -41.91
CA GLN A 24 1.02 5.37 -41.10
C GLN A 24 1.87 5.55 -39.83
N GLN A 25 2.30 6.77 -39.47
CA GLN A 25 3.16 6.99 -38.30
C GLN A 25 2.41 7.45 -37.03
N VAL A 26 1.30 6.80 -36.69
CA VAL A 26 0.73 6.95 -35.33
C VAL A 26 1.32 5.85 -34.44
N SER A 27 2.45 6.15 -33.79
CA SER A 27 2.99 5.30 -32.73
C SER A 27 2.23 5.56 -31.43
N ALA A 28 1.34 4.64 -31.04
CA ALA A 28 0.74 4.65 -29.72
C ALA A 28 1.75 4.05 -28.73
N GLU A 29 2.49 4.89 -28.04
CA GLU A 29 3.41 4.47 -26.99
C GLU A 29 2.69 4.42 -25.64
N VAL A 30 2.73 3.27 -24.96
CA VAL A 30 2.17 3.12 -23.62
C VAL A 30 3.18 3.66 -22.62
N LEU A 31 2.94 4.88 -22.16
CA LEU A 31 3.72 5.50 -21.10
C LEU A 31 3.25 4.95 -19.75
N THR A 32 3.97 3.96 -19.21
CA THR A 32 3.74 3.51 -17.83
C THR A 32 4.28 4.55 -16.86
N PRO A 33 3.44 5.05 -15.92
CA PRO A 33 3.93 5.96 -14.90
C PRO A 33 4.95 5.24 -14.02
N PRO A 34 5.91 5.97 -13.42
CA PRO A 34 6.84 5.39 -12.46
C PRO A 34 6.05 4.77 -11.31
N TYR A 35 6.58 3.69 -10.75
CA TYR A 35 6.00 3.08 -9.56
C TYR A 35 6.25 3.98 -8.35
N PHE A 36 5.21 4.31 -7.60
CA PHE A 36 5.30 5.10 -6.38
C PHE A 36 4.29 4.62 -5.34
N ASN A 37 4.55 4.93 -4.07
CA ASN A 37 3.65 4.58 -2.98
C ASN A 37 2.47 5.56 -2.92
N LEU A 38 1.28 5.09 -3.32
CA LEU A 38 0.06 5.90 -3.33
C LEU A 38 -0.34 6.43 -1.94
N ALA A 39 0.06 5.73 -0.88
CA ALA A 39 -0.28 6.06 0.50
C ALA A 39 0.68 7.07 1.14
N GLU A 40 1.90 7.22 0.62
CA GLU A 40 2.92 8.07 1.22
C GLU A 40 2.49 9.55 1.27
N GLY A 41 2.65 10.18 2.42
CA GLY A 41 2.25 11.57 2.66
C GLY A 41 0.73 11.83 2.67
N ARG A 42 -0.11 10.78 2.58
CA ARG A 42 -1.57 10.93 2.66
C ARG A 42 -2.04 11.10 4.10
N ARG A 43 -3.19 11.78 4.25
CA ARG A 43 -3.87 11.85 5.54
C ARG A 43 -4.47 10.48 5.87
N ILE A 44 -4.23 10.00 7.08
CA ILE A 44 -4.69 8.69 7.55
C ILE A 44 -5.37 8.82 8.90
N THR A 45 -6.32 7.94 9.19
CA THR A 45 -7.00 7.87 10.49
C THR A 45 -7.16 6.42 10.91
N ALA A 46 -6.92 6.13 12.19
CA ALA A 46 -7.19 4.83 12.78
C ALA A 46 -8.43 4.90 13.68
N THR A 47 -9.24 3.83 13.71
CA THR A 47 -10.34 3.71 14.67
C THR A 47 -9.86 3.45 16.10
N ALA A 48 -8.62 2.97 16.25
CA ALA A 48 -7.96 2.79 17.55
C ALA A 48 -6.46 2.57 17.35
N THR A 49 -5.65 3.16 18.22
CA THR A 49 -4.20 2.94 18.29
C THR A 49 -3.84 2.30 19.64
N CYS A 50 -2.74 1.55 19.70
CA CYS A 50 -2.21 1.07 20.98
C CYS A 50 -1.87 2.24 21.91
N GLY A 51 -1.97 2.01 23.22
CA GLY A 51 -1.66 3.02 24.25
C GLY A 51 -2.66 4.19 24.35
N GLU A 52 -3.51 4.43 23.35
CA GLU A 52 -4.62 5.39 23.46
C GLU A 52 -5.70 4.86 24.41
N GLY A 53 -6.12 5.70 25.37
CA GLY A 53 -7.20 5.39 26.31
C GLY A 53 -6.84 4.38 27.41
N THR A 54 -5.55 4.18 27.70
CA THR A 54 -5.05 3.35 28.80
C THR A 54 -4.39 4.18 29.90
N GLU A 55 -4.46 3.73 31.15
CA GLU A 55 -3.77 4.35 32.30
C GLU A 55 -2.27 3.97 32.33
N GLY A 56 -1.57 4.14 31.19
CA GLY A 56 -0.15 3.88 31.05
C GLY A 56 0.25 3.02 29.84
N PRO A 57 1.53 2.57 29.78
CA PRO A 57 2.07 1.79 28.68
C PRO A 57 1.32 0.48 28.47
N GLU A 58 0.97 0.20 27.22
CA GLU A 58 0.22 -0.98 26.84
C GLU A 58 1.11 -2.08 26.27
N LEU A 59 1.02 -3.29 26.82
CA LEU A 59 1.76 -4.45 26.33
C LEU A 59 1.15 -5.03 25.05
N PHE A 60 1.98 -5.24 24.02
CA PHE A 60 1.64 -6.04 22.84
C PHE A 60 2.70 -7.10 22.55
N CYS A 61 2.29 -8.18 21.89
CA CYS A 61 3.16 -9.32 21.59
C CYS A 61 3.04 -9.74 20.13
N LYS A 62 4.17 -9.97 19.47
CA LYS A 62 4.27 -10.46 18.10
C LYS A 62 4.90 -11.86 18.05
N LEU A 63 4.40 -12.67 17.12
CA LEU A 63 5.03 -13.94 16.75
C LEU A 63 6.17 -13.60 15.79
N VAL A 64 7.41 -13.95 16.16
CA VAL A 64 8.57 -13.91 15.27
C VAL A 64 9.13 -15.32 15.11
N PRO A 65 9.56 -15.71 13.89
CA PRO A 65 10.04 -17.06 13.62
C PRO A 65 11.38 -17.36 14.31
N ASN A 66 12.26 -16.36 14.46
CA ASN A 66 13.50 -16.45 15.22
C ASN A 66 13.56 -15.27 16.20
N ALA A 67 13.44 -15.54 17.50
CA ALA A 67 13.64 -14.53 18.54
C ALA A 67 15.14 -14.45 18.83
N GLU A 68 15.90 -13.69 18.03
CA GLU A 68 17.27 -13.35 18.37
C GLU A 68 17.23 -12.32 19.50
N LYS A 69 17.68 -12.77 20.68
CA LYS A 69 17.77 -11.97 21.90
C LYS A 69 18.88 -10.96 21.74
N GLU A 70 18.56 -9.67 21.84
CA GLU A 70 19.01 -8.79 22.93
C GLU A 70 17.83 -7.84 23.24
N ASP A 71 17.51 -7.63 24.51
CA ASP A 71 16.49 -6.67 25.02
C ASP A 71 15.00 -6.83 24.69
N THR A 72 14.51 -8.03 24.33
CA THR A 72 13.06 -8.23 24.14
C THR A 72 12.39 -9.09 25.21
N LEU A 73 11.20 -8.68 25.66
CA LEU A 73 10.38 -9.44 26.60
C LEU A 73 9.82 -10.68 25.91
N LEU A 74 10.36 -11.86 26.23
CA LEU A 74 9.86 -13.13 25.71
C LEU A 74 8.79 -13.70 26.64
N ILE A 75 7.56 -13.83 26.14
CA ILE A 75 6.47 -14.50 26.86
C ILE A 75 5.94 -15.62 25.96
N GLN A 76 6.04 -16.88 26.40
CA GLN A 76 5.49 -18.04 25.67
C GLN A 76 5.96 -18.17 24.21
N GLY A 77 7.21 -17.76 23.91
CA GLY A 77 7.76 -17.78 22.54
C GLY A 77 7.29 -16.62 21.65
N LEU A 78 6.58 -15.64 22.22
CA LEU A 78 6.27 -14.37 21.58
C LEU A 78 7.29 -13.31 22.02
N VAL A 79 7.56 -12.38 21.12
CA VAL A 79 8.40 -11.20 21.36
C VAL A 79 7.44 -10.04 21.67
N CYS A 80 7.52 -9.52 22.89
CA CYS A 80 6.62 -8.49 23.40
C CYS A 80 7.35 -7.17 23.63
N ASP A 81 6.61 -6.07 23.47
CA ASP A 81 7.07 -4.71 23.77
C ASP A 81 5.89 -3.88 24.29
N HIS A 82 6.18 -2.68 24.78
CA HIS A 82 5.20 -1.73 25.29
C HIS A 82 4.97 -0.60 24.29
N CYS A 83 3.70 -0.24 24.12
CA CYS A 83 3.28 0.92 23.38
C CYS A 83 2.89 2.03 24.35
N ASP A 84 3.51 3.19 24.22
CA ASP A 84 3.29 4.34 25.10
C ASP A 84 3.18 5.61 24.25
N PRO A 85 2.01 6.29 24.22
CA PRO A 85 1.80 7.48 23.39
C PRO A 85 2.63 8.68 23.86
N ASP A 86 3.02 8.73 25.15
CA ASP A 86 3.79 9.83 25.72
C ASP A 86 5.29 9.71 25.42
N ARG A 87 5.73 8.52 24.97
CA ARG A 87 7.12 8.22 24.66
C ARG A 87 7.37 8.18 23.14
N PRO A 88 8.21 9.08 22.59
CA PRO A 88 8.48 9.12 21.16
C PRO A 88 9.05 7.82 20.57
N ASP A 89 9.77 7.04 21.37
CA ASP A 89 10.41 5.77 21.01
C ASP A 89 9.48 4.55 21.13
N LYS A 90 8.32 4.71 21.78
CA LYS A 90 7.35 3.64 22.05
C LYS A 90 5.95 3.95 21.52
N ARG A 91 5.75 5.10 20.88
CA ARG A 91 4.49 5.46 20.23
C ARG A 91 4.42 4.90 18.81
N HIS A 92 3.21 4.53 18.40
CA HIS A 92 2.95 3.95 17.08
C HIS A 92 1.68 4.54 16.44
N PRO A 93 1.65 5.87 16.21
CA PRO A 93 0.47 6.56 15.72
C PRO A 93 0.18 6.25 14.24
N PRO A 94 -1.04 6.52 13.74
CA PRO A 94 -1.45 6.16 12.37
C PRO A 94 -0.55 6.74 11.27
N GLU A 95 0.03 7.91 11.51
CA GLU A 95 0.87 8.62 10.55
C GLU A 95 2.15 7.83 10.21
N PHE A 96 2.62 6.97 11.10
CA PHE A 96 3.79 6.10 10.87
C PHE A 96 3.54 5.04 9.78
N ALA A 97 2.29 4.83 9.35
CA ALA A 97 2.00 3.94 8.24
C ALA A 97 2.23 4.59 6.85
N VAL A 98 2.40 5.92 6.80
CA VAL A 98 2.40 6.71 5.56
C VAL A 98 3.55 7.72 5.49
N ASP A 99 4.47 7.68 6.45
CA ASP A 99 5.58 8.64 6.58
C ASP A 99 6.79 8.29 5.69
N GLY A 100 6.76 7.15 5.00
CA GLY A 100 7.86 6.68 4.15
C GLY A 100 9.08 6.16 4.91
N SER A 101 9.00 6.03 6.25
CA SER A 101 10.08 5.52 7.09
C SER A 101 9.89 4.04 7.44
N ALA A 102 10.85 3.47 8.18
CA ALA A 102 10.74 2.10 8.71
C ALA A 102 9.90 2.03 10.00
N THR A 103 9.19 3.10 10.36
CA THR A 103 8.25 3.08 11.49
C THR A 103 6.95 2.40 11.10
N TRP A 104 6.08 2.16 12.09
CA TRP A 104 4.80 1.52 11.86
C TRP A 104 3.74 2.01 12.84
N TRP A 105 2.49 1.98 12.38
CA TRP A 105 1.31 2.08 13.24
C TRP A 105 0.98 0.73 13.89
N GLN A 106 0.50 0.75 15.14
CA GLN A 106 0.14 -0.45 15.89
C GLN A 106 -1.28 -0.36 16.45
N SER A 107 -2.10 -1.37 16.10
CA SER A 107 -3.44 -1.52 16.66
C SER A 107 -3.40 -1.95 18.14
N PRO A 108 -4.50 -1.77 18.90
CA PRO A 108 -4.62 -2.30 20.26
C PRO A 108 -4.39 -3.83 20.32
N PRO A 109 -3.89 -4.40 21.44
CA PRO A 109 -3.73 -5.82 21.62
C PRO A 109 -5.09 -6.53 21.79
N LEU A 110 -5.12 -7.85 21.53
CA LEU A 110 -6.32 -8.68 21.70
C LEU A 110 -6.81 -8.76 23.15
N SER A 111 -5.94 -8.47 24.12
CA SER A 111 -6.26 -8.42 25.56
C SER A 111 -7.19 -7.26 25.92
N ARG A 112 -7.16 -6.16 25.16
CA ARG A 112 -8.04 -4.98 25.35
C ARG A 112 -9.52 -5.27 25.03
N GLY A 113 -9.84 -6.48 24.58
CA GLY A 113 -11.20 -6.96 24.41
C GLY A 113 -11.56 -7.33 22.99
N THR A 114 -12.75 -7.91 22.83
CA THR A 114 -13.26 -8.41 21.55
C THR A 114 -13.88 -7.32 20.66
N ASN A 115 -14.01 -6.08 21.16
CA ASN A 115 -14.60 -4.97 20.41
C ASN A 115 -13.85 -4.70 19.09
N PHE A 116 -12.55 -5.01 19.06
CA PHE A 116 -11.71 -4.92 17.88
C PHE A 116 -11.44 -6.29 17.24
N LYS A 117 -12.21 -7.36 17.50
CA LYS A 117 -11.98 -8.70 16.91
C LYS A 117 -13.03 -9.02 15.84
N LYS A 118 -12.63 -9.40 14.63
CA LYS A 118 -13.56 -9.99 13.65
C LYS A 118 -13.76 -11.47 13.97
N LYS A 119 -15.00 -11.91 14.21
CA LYS A 119 -15.35 -13.34 14.20
C LYS A 119 -15.45 -13.78 12.74
N THR A 120 -14.46 -14.52 12.23
CA THR A 120 -14.63 -15.25 10.96
C THR A 120 -15.31 -16.58 11.27
N SER A 121 -16.62 -16.65 11.06
CA SER A 121 -17.41 -17.88 11.15
C SER A 121 -17.16 -18.77 9.93
N ASN A 122 -15.96 -19.32 9.80
CA ASN A 122 -15.75 -20.51 8.97
C ASN A 122 -14.55 -21.29 9.51
N GLY A 123 -14.78 -22.54 9.90
CA GLY A 123 -13.89 -23.39 10.68
C GLY A 123 -12.61 -23.82 9.96
N SER A 124 -11.67 -22.89 9.79
CA SER A 124 -10.28 -23.20 9.44
C SER A 124 -9.40 -23.09 10.68
N ARG A 125 -8.77 -24.19 11.11
CA ARG A 125 -7.91 -24.30 12.31
C ARG A 125 -6.59 -23.50 12.25
N ASN A 126 -6.59 -22.35 11.58
CA ASN A 126 -5.49 -21.38 11.51
C ASN A 126 -6.02 -19.93 11.50
N VAL A 127 -7.09 -19.62 12.24
CA VAL A 127 -7.57 -18.23 12.36
C VAL A 127 -6.65 -17.47 13.30
N LYS A 128 -5.58 -16.89 12.75
CA LYS A 128 -4.89 -15.73 13.35
C LYS A 128 -5.98 -14.70 13.64
N THR A 129 -6.42 -14.63 14.89
CA THR A 129 -7.50 -13.74 15.32
C THR A 129 -7.02 -12.31 15.06
N ARG A 130 -7.41 -11.71 13.93
CA ARG A 130 -6.98 -10.36 13.57
C ARG A 130 -7.71 -9.38 14.49
N VAL A 131 -6.93 -8.59 15.23
CA VAL A 131 -7.41 -7.29 15.71
C VAL A 131 -7.75 -6.48 14.44
N ARG A 132 -8.97 -5.98 14.36
CA ARG A 132 -9.46 -5.06 13.34
C ARG A 132 -9.60 -3.70 14.02
N ALA A 133 -8.52 -2.95 14.07
CA ALA A 133 -8.61 -1.51 13.98
C ALA A 133 -8.61 -1.16 12.48
N LEU A 134 -9.55 -0.31 12.05
CA LEU A 134 -9.58 0.16 10.67
C LEU A 134 -8.59 1.30 10.55
N LEU A 135 -7.75 1.21 9.53
CA LEU A 135 -6.79 2.23 9.17
C LEU A 135 -7.24 2.76 7.81
N ASP A 136 -7.85 3.94 7.82
CA ASP A 136 -8.46 4.56 6.66
C ASP A 136 -7.55 5.67 6.13
N ILE A 137 -7.05 5.48 4.91
CA ILE A 137 -6.28 6.50 4.20
C ILE A 137 -7.27 7.36 3.41
N HIS A 138 -7.26 8.66 3.67
CA HIS A 138 -8.18 9.60 3.04
C HIS A 138 -7.75 9.91 1.61
N ASN A 139 -8.74 10.05 0.72
CA ASN A 139 -8.54 10.42 -0.69
C ASN A 139 -7.66 9.44 -1.48
N LEU A 140 -7.81 8.13 -1.23
CA LEU A 140 -7.42 7.03 -2.12
C LEU A 140 -8.64 6.43 -2.80
#